data_AF-A0A453E5V9-F1
#
_entry.id   AF-A0A453E5V9-F1
#
_cell.length_a   1.000
_cell.length_b   1.000
_cell.length_c   1.000
_cell.angle_alpha   90.00
_cell.angle_beta   90.00
_cell.angle_gamma   90.00
#
_symmetry.space_group_name_H-M   'P 1'
#
loop_
_entity.id
_entity.type
_entity.pdbx_description
1 polymer ?
#
loop_
_entity_poly.entity_id
_entity_poly.type
_entity_poly.pdbx_seq_one_letter_code
_entity_poly.pdbx_strand_id
1 'polypeptide(L)'
;FTFLSCAGFASCHCLALQAFNLERVLFHCLSLQGAKAMGGMLLPAASSPPLSRVATSSAHGEDSPYFAGWRAYDDDPYDAVTNPGGVIQMGLAENQVSFDLLEGFLREHPEAAGWGGARPGSGVASFRDNALFQDYHGLKTFRKAMASFMEKIRGGKVRFDPDRIVLTAGATAANELLTFILANPGDALLIPTPYYPG
;
A
#
# COMPACT_ATOMS: atom_id res chain seq x y z
N PHE A 1 -8.42 -19.53 10.03
CA PHE A 1 -7.69 -18.28 9.75
C PHE A 1 -8.70 -17.15 9.84
N THR A 2 -8.52 -16.22 10.78
CA THR A 2 -9.44 -15.08 10.93
C THR A 2 -8.88 -13.94 10.11
N PHE A 3 -9.36 -13.81 8.86
CA PHE A 3 -9.06 -12.64 8.04
C PHE A 3 -10.14 -11.60 8.28
N LEU A 4 -9.73 -10.44 8.76
CA LEU A 4 -10.57 -9.26 8.71
C LEU A 4 -10.06 -8.38 7.57
N SER A 5 -10.64 -8.58 6.38
CA SER A 5 -10.61 -7.55 5.36
C SER A 5 -11.45 -6.40 5.91
N CYS A 6 -10.76 -5.35 6.37
CA CYS A 6 -11.36 -4.10 6.80
C CYS A 6 -11.84 -3.34 5.54
N ALA A 7 -12.79 -3.91 4.81
CA ALA A 7 -13.43 -3.28 3.65
C ALA A 7 -14.17 -1.97 4.02
N GLY A 8 -14.40 -1.71 5.32
CA GLY A 8 -14.96 -0.46 5.85
C GLY A 8 -13.94 0.52 6.46
N PHE A 9 -12.63 0.21 6.42
CA PHE A 9 -11.56 1.02 7.03
C PHE A 9 -10.33 1.15 6.12
N ALA A 10 -10.52 1.00 4.81
CA ALA A 10 -9.44 0.90 3.84
C ALA A 10 -8.51 2.13 3.77
N SER A 11 -8.88 3.29 4.33
CA SER A 11 -8.12 4.52 4.11
C SER A 11 -7.28 5.05 5.27
N CYS A 12 -7.40 4.52 6.49
CA CYS A 12 -6.84 5.24 7.64
C CYS A 12 -5.39 4.91 8.02
N HIS A 13 -4.76 3.85 7.52
CA HIS A 13 -3.45 3.42 8.04
C HIS A 13 -2.39 3.04 6.99
N CYS A 14 -2.67 3.17 5.69
CA CYS A 14 -1.68 2.86 4.64
C CYS A 14 -0.74 4.04 4.31
N LEU A 15 -1.13 5.29 4.57
CA LEU A 15 -0.39 6.47 4.11
C LEU A 15 0.98 6.68 4.77
N ALA A 16 1.19 6.25 6.02
CA ALA A 16 2.42 6.57 6.73
C ALA A 16 3.64 5.73 6.30
N LEU A 17 3.45 4.58 5.63
CA LEU A 17 4.54 3.64 5.32
C LEU A 17 4.90 3.53 3.84
N GLN A 18 4.04 3.99 2.92
CA GLN A 18 4.30 3.89 1.48
C GLN A 18 5.15 5.04 0.91
N ALA A 19 5.20 6.21 1.56
CA ALA A 19 5.82 7.40 0.97
C ALA A 19 7.37 7.42 1.00
N PHE A 20 8.04 6.72 1.92
CA PHE A 20 9.47 6.99 2.17
C PHE A 20 10.48 6.07 1.46
N ASN A 21 10.06 4.97 0.83
CA ASN A 21 11.01 3.96 0.33
C ASN A 21 10.94 3.64 -1.17
N LEU A 22 9.87 3.99 -1.88
CA LEU A 22 9.73 3.59 -3.29
C LEU A 22 10.44 4.54 -4.28
N GLU A 23 10.47 5.85 -4.01
CA GLU A 23 10.99 6.82 -4.99
C GLU A 23 12.52 6.76 -5.19
N ARG A 24 13.29 6.37 -4.17
CA ARG A 24 14.76 6.31 -4.27
C ARG A 24 15.30 5.02 -4.88
N VAL A 25 14.59 3.90 -4.74
CA VAL A 25 15.05 2.60 -5.25
C VAL A 25 14.82 2.48 -6.76
N LEU A 26 13.72 3.04 -7.29
CA LEU A 26 13.43 3.00 -8.72
C LEU A 26 14.43 3.82 -9.55
N PHE A 27 14.87 4.98 -9.03
CA PHE A 27 15.78 5.88 -9.76
C PHE A 27 17.19 5.29 -9.94
N HIS A 28 17.64 4.46 -9.00
CA HIS A 28 19.00 3.88 -9.08
C HIS A 28 19.09 2.68 -10.03
N CYS A 29 17.97 2.01 -10.32
CA CYS A 29 17.92 0.85 -11.20
C CYS A 29 17.87 1.25 -12.69
N LEU A 30 17.32 2.42 -13.02
CA LEU A 30 17.24 2.94 -14.39
C LEU A 30 18.54 3.60 -14.87
N SER A 31 19.42 4.06 -13.96
CA SER A 31 20.67 4.74 -14.32
C SER A 31 21.80 3.80 -14.75
N LEU A 32 21.74 2.51 -14.40
CA LEU A 32 22.81 1.54 -14.68
C LEU A 32 22.75 0.88 -16.07
N GLN A 33 21.76 1.20 -16.91
CA GLN A 33 21.68 0.68 -18.29
C GLN A 33 22.43 1.55 -19.33
N GLY A 34 23.14 2.60 -18.91
CA GLY A 34 23.85 3.53 -19.79
C GLY A 34 25.37 3.36 -19.82
N ALA A 35 25.90 2.19 -20.22
CA ALA A 35 27.33 2.05 -20.50
C ALA A 35 27.56 1.38 -21.87
N LYS A 36 27.87 2.21 -22.87
CA LYS A 36 28.08 1.84 -24.27
C LYS A 36 29.53 1.38 -24.48
N ALA A 37 29.76 0.08 -24.65
CA ALA A 37 31.05 -0.45 -25.08
C ALA A 37 31.16 -0.37 -26.61
N MET A 38 32.25 0.25 -27.09
CA MET A 38 32.61 0.39 -28.50
C MET A 38 33.30 -0.88 -29.03
N GLY A 39 32.92 -1.31 -30.23
CA GLY A 39 33.71 -2.19 -31.09
C GLY A 39 33.22 -3.63 -31.18
N GLY A 40 32.54 -3.96 -32.28
CA GLY A 40 32.26 -5.36 -32.65
C GLY A 40 30.94 -5.53 -33.38
N MET A 41 31.02 -5.78 -34.68
CA MET A 41 30.10 -6.56 -35.54
C MET A 41 28.59 -6.44 -35.23
N LEU A 42 27.87 -5.68 -36.06
CA LEU A 42 26.40 -5.60 -36.06
C LEU A 42 25.78 -6.99 -36.28
N LEU A 43 25.42 -7.67 -35.19
CA LEU A 43 24.40 -8.70 -35.20
C LEU A 43 23.06 -8.05 -35.56
N PRO A 44 22.19 -8.71 -36.34
CA PRO A 44 20.86 -8.18 -36.62
C PRO A 44 20.16 -7.87 -35.30
N ALA A 45 19.55 -6.69 -35.20
CA ALA A 45 18.84 -6.24 -34.01
C ALA A 45 17.86 -7.34 -33.59
N ALA A 46 18.17 -7.99 -32.46
CA ALA A 46 17.28 -8.99 -31.88
C ALA A 46 15.93 -8.31 -31.66
N SER A 47 14.86 -8.88 -32.21
CA SER A 47 13.50 -8.44 -31.91
C SER A 47 13.34 -8.39 -30.40
N SER A 48 12.85 -7.27 -29.86
CA SER A 48 12.59 -7.13 -28.44
C SER A 48 11.76 -8.33 -27.96
N PRO A 49 12.07 -8.90 -26.78
CA PRO A 49 11.29 -10.02 -26.25
C PRO A 49 9.81 -9.61 -26.16
N PRO A 50 8.87 -10.47 -26.58
CA PRO A 50 7.45 -10.13 -26.56
C PRO A 50 6.97 -9.91 -25.12
N LEU A 51 6.08 -8.94 -24.94
CA LEU A 51 5.46 -8.65 -23.65
C LEU A 51 4.48 -9.77 -23.25
N SER A 52 4.24 -9.93 -21.94
CA SER A 52 3.26 -10.89 -21.43
C SER A 52 1.84 -10.52 -21.84
N ARG A 53 0.93 -11.50 -21.87
CA ARG A 53 -0.49 -11.26 -22.18
C ARG A 53 -1.15 -10.28 -21.21
N VAL A 54 -0.74 -10.27 -19.93
CA VAL A 54 -1.25 -9.33 -18.93
C VAL A 54 -0.80 -7.91 -19.26
N ALA A 55 0.49 -7.73 -19.58
CA ALA A 55 1.07 -6.43 -19.89
C ALA A 55 0.49 -5.78 -21.16
N THR A 56 -0.02 -6.57 -22.09
CA THR A 56 -0.66 -6.09 -23.33
C THR A 56 -2.20 -6.13 -23.28
N SER A 57 -2.79 -6.53 -22.15
CA SER A 57 -4.24 -6.61 -22.00
C SER A 57 -4.85 -5.25 -21.63
N SER A 58 -6.10 -5.04 -22.04
CA SER A 58 -6.92 -3.89 -21.62
C SER A 58 -7.55 -4.05 -20.23
N ALA A 59 -7.04 -4.99 -19.41
CA ALA A 59 -7.61 -5.32 -18.11
C ALA A 59 -7.48 -4.21 -17.06
N HIS A 60 -6.63 -3.21 -17.29
CA HIS A 60 -6.46 -2.04 -16.42
C HIS A 60 -7.67 -1.08 -16.44
N GLY A 61 -8.49 -1.10 -17.51
CA GLY A 61 -9.83 -0.51 -17.51
C GLY A 61 -9.91 1.03 -17.50
N GLU A 62 -8.81 1.75 -17.72
CA GLU A 62 -8.75 3.23 -17.67
C GLU A 62 -9.70 3.93 -18.66
N ASP A 63 -10.02 3.27 -19.77
CA ASP A 63 -10.97 3.73 -20.79
C ASP A 63 -12.44 3.61 -20.35
N SER A 64 -12.71 3.06 -19.17
CA SER A 64 -14.07 2.89 -18.67
C SER A 64 -14.80 4.22 -18.47
N PRO A 65 -16.11 4.28 -18.76
CA PRO A 65 -16.93 5.47 -18.51
C PRO A 65 -17.03 5.82 -17.02
N TYR A 66 -16.78 4.87 -16.11
CA TYR A 66 -16.76 5.11 -14.67
C TYR A 66 -15.67 6.11 -14.22
N PHE A 67 -14.61 6.28 -15.02
CA PHE A 67 -13.54 7.25 -14.74
C PHE A 67 -13.86 8.67 -15.23
N ALA A 68 -15.02 8.91 -15.87
CA ALA A 68 -15.36 10.25 -16.37
C ALA A 68 -15.44 11.30 -15.24
N GLY A 69 -15.98 10.93 -14.06
CA GLY A 69 -16.02 11.83 -12.91
C GLY A 69 -14.64 12.11 -12.31
N TRP A 70 -13.76 11.12 -12.30
CA TRP A 70 -12.36 11.30 -11.86
C TRP A 70 -11.59 12.23 -12.80
N ARG A 71 -11.71 12.03 -14.11
CA ARG A 71 -11.11 12.94 -15.10
C ARG A 71 -11.62 14.37 -14.96
N ALA A 72 -12.92 14.57 -14.77
CA ALA A 72 -13.50 15.89 -14.55
C ALA A 72 -12.93 16.58 -13.30
N TYR A 73 -12.70 15.83 -12.22
CA TYR A 73 -12.03 16.35 -11.03
C TYR A 73 -10.56 16.69 -11.28
N ASP A 74 -9.81 15.84 -11.98
CA ASP A 74 -8.39 16.07 -12.27
C ASP A 74 -8.19 17.29 -13.19
N ASP A 75 -9.11 17.53 -14.13
CA ASP A 75 -9.07 18.65 -15.08
C ASP A 75 -9.48 20.00 -14.45
N ASP A 76 -10.40 20.00 -13.49
CA ASP A 76 -10.94 21.22 -12.86
C ASP A 76 -11.19 21.03 -11.35
N PRO A 77 -10.15 20.86 -10.52
CA PRO A 77 -10.31 20.60 -9.10
C PRO A 77 -10.81 21.84 -8.35
N TYR A 78 -11.77 21.65 -7.46
CA TYR A 78 -12.23 22.70 -6.55
C TYR A 78 -11.11 23.17 -5.61
N ASP A 79 -11.01 24.49 -5.45
CA ASP A 79 -10.24 25.13 -4.38
C ASP A 79 -11.01 26.34 -3.84
N ALA A 80 -11.12 26.47 -2.52
CA ALA A 80 -11.99 27.48 -1.91
C ALA A 80 -11.57 28.94 -2.22
N VAL A 81 -10.31 29.18 -2.58
CA VAL A 81 -9.77 30.52 -2.81
C VAL A 81 -9.51 30.78 -4.29
N THR A 82 -8.85 29.84 -4.95
CA THR A 82 -8.32 29.95 -6.31
C THR A 82 -9.26 29.38 -7.36
N ASN A 83 -10.13 28.43 -7.00
CA ASN A 83 -11.09 27.83 -7.93
C ASN A 83 -12.40 27.39 -7.23
N PRO A 84 -13.21 28.33 -6.70
CA PRO A 84 -14.41 27.99 -5.94
C PRO A 84 -15.53 27.38 -6.81
N GLY A 85 -15.38 27.42 -8.14
CA GLY A 85 -16.32 26.80 -9.09
C GLY A 85 -15.92 25.39 -9.55
N GLY A 86 -14.74 24.91 -9.15
CA GLY A 86 -14.24 23.61 -9.58
C GLY A 86 -15.02 22.42 -8.99
N VAL A 87 -14.66 21.22 -9.43
CA VAL A 87 -15.26 19.95 -9.03
C VAL A 87 -14.80 19.54 -7.63
N ILE A 88 -15.76 19.30 -6.73
CA ILE A 88 -15.50 18.82 -5.37
C ILE A 88 -15.36 17.30 -5.38
N GLN A 89 -14.26 16.78 -4.82
CA GLN A 89 -14.04 15.35 -4.70
C GLN A 89 -14.94 14.73 -3.62
N MET A 90 -15.87 13.88 -4.06
CA MET A 90 -16.75 13.08 -3.18
C MET A 90 -16.74 11.58 -3.52
N GLY A 91 -15.92 11.18 -4.50
CA GLY A 91 -15.81 9.79 -4.97
C GLY A 91 -14.68 8.99 -4.31
N LEU A 92 -13.78 9.64 -3.57
CA LEU A 92 -12.68 8.97 -2.87
C LEU A 92 -13.07 8.66 -1.42
N ALA A 93 -12.99 7.39 -1.04
CA ALA A 93 -13.22 6.96 0.33
C ALA A 93 -11.96 7.19 1.18
N GLU A 94 -11.67 8.45 1.53
CA GLU A 94 -10.54 8.84 2.38
C GLU A 94 -11.01 9.38 3.75
N ASN A 95 -10.23 9.11 4.81
CA ASN A 95 -10.49 9.64 6.14
C ASN A 95 -9.37 10.57 6.59
N GLN A 96 -9.65 11.87 6.56
CA GLN A 96 -8.78 12.93 7.06
C GLN A 96 -9.23 13.50 8.42
N VAL A 97 -10.34 13.00 9.00
CA VAL A 97 -10.99 13.61 10.18
C VAL A 97 -10.27 13.33 11.51
N SER A 98 -9.19 12.55 11.49
CA SER A 98 -8.45 12.16 12.70
C SER A 98 -6.94 12.36 12.57
N PHE A 99 -6.50 13.15 11.58
CA PHE A 99 -5.09 13.47 11.41
C PHE A 99 -4.54 14.28 12.58
N ASP A 100 -5.32 15.20 13.13
CA ASP A 100 -4.97 15.98 14.31
C ASP A 100 -4.58 15.11 15.51
N LEU A 101 -5.27 13.99 15.72
CA LEU A 101 -4.97 13.05 16.79
C LEU A 101 -3.62 12.35 16.58
N LEU A 102 -3.33 11.93 15.35
CA LEU A 102 -2.07 11.28 14.99
C LEU A 102 -0.90 12.27 15.03
N GLU A 103 -1.10 13.48 14.50
CA GLU A 103 -0.11 14.55 14.54
C GLU A 103 0.21 14.97 15.97
N GLY A 104 -0.81 15.12 16.83
CA GLY A 104 -0.63 15.40 18.25
C GLY A 104 0.19 14.31 18.93
N PHE A 105 -0.17 13.05 18.71
CA PHE A 105 0.58 11.91 19.25
C PHE A 105 2.05 11.91 18.80
N LEU A 106 2.33 12.13 17.51
CA LEU A 106 3.70 12.15 17.00
C LEU A 106 4.54 13.33 17.53
N ARG A 107 3.91 14.47 17.82
CA ARG A 107 4.59 15.61 18.46
C ARG A 107 4.96 15.31 19.92
N GLU A 108 4.09 14.62 20.65
CA GLU A 108 4.33 14.21 22.04
C GLU A 108 5.32 13.04 22.16
N HIS A 109 5.41 12.22 21.11
CA HIS A 109 6.24 11.02 21.04
C HIS A 109 7.25 11.04 19.88
N PRO A 110 8.22 11.96 19.86
CA PRO A 110 9.21 12.06 18.78
C PRO A 110 10.06 10.79 18.63
N GLU A 111 10.23 10.00 19.69
CA GLU A 111 10.88 8.68 19.67
C GLU A 111 10.17 7.65 18.78
N ALA A 112 8.86 7.81 18.55
CA ALA A 112 8.08 6.89 17.72
C ALA A 112 8.34 7.10 16.22
N ALA A 113 8.67 8.32 15.81
CA ALA A 113 9.05 8.67 14.44
C ALA A 113 10.57 8.63 14.20
N GLY A 114 11.36 8.74 15.26
CA GLY A 114 12.81 8.65 15.20
C GLY A 114 13.32 7.23 14.98
N TRP A 115 14.44 7.11 14.26
CA TRP A 115 15.22 5.86 14.16
C TRP A 115 16.04 5.55 15.42
N GLY A 116 15.95 6.43 16.42
CA GLY A 116 16.56 6.29 17.73
C GLY A 116 15.46 6.09 18.76
N GLY A 117 15.30 4.85 19.22
CA GLY A 117 14.39 4.55 20.32
C GLY A 117 14.73 5.35 21.57
N ALA A 118 13.70 5.63 22.37
CA ALA A 118 13.83 6.25 23.67
C ALA A 118 14.94 5.59 24.49
N ARG A 119 15.89 6.39 24.98
CA ARG A 119 16.99 6.06 25.92
C ARG A 119 18.01 4.99 25.46
N PRO A 120 19.33 5.25 25.69
CA PRO A 120 20.36 4.20 25.62
C PRO A 120 19.99 3.02 26.54
N GLY A 121 19.95 1.80 25.99
CA GLY A 121 19.66 0.56 26.73
C GLY A 121 18.24 0.02 26.63
N SER A 122 17.34 0.61 25.84
CA SER A 122 15.92 0.23 25.77
C SER A 122 15.58 -0.94 24.82
N GLY A 123 16.54 -1.49 24.09
CA GLY A 123 16.32 -2.68 23.27
C GLY A 123 15.36 -2.49 22.08
N VAL A 124 15.11 -1.26 21.64
CA VAL A 124 14.35 -0.95 20.42
C VAL A 124 15.32 -0.81 19.23
N ALA A 125 14.96 -1.43 18.11
CA ALA A 125 15.75 -1.58 16.88
C ALA A 125 16.40 -0.27 16.42
N SER A 126 17.72 -0.30 16.24
CA SER A 126 18.45 0.80 15.59
C SER A 126 18.01 0.97 14.13
N PHE A 127 18.34 2.11 13.50
CA PHE A 127 18.21 2.27 12.05
C PHE A 127 18.69 1.03 11.28
N ARG A 128 19.84 0.50 11.69
CA ARG A 128 20.47 -0.66 11.05
C ARG A 128 19.61 -1.93 11.20
N ASP A 129 19.06 -2.15 12.39
CA ASP A 129 18.21 -3.32 12.66
C ASP A 129 16.93 -3.26 11.82
N ASN A 130 16.29 -2.09 11.73
CA ASN A 130 15.10 -1.89 10.88
C ASN A 130 15.43 -2.00 9.38
N ALA A 131 16.54 -1.41 8.93
CA ALA A 131 16.94 -1.42 7.52
C ALA A 131 17.31 -2.82 7.01
N LEU A 132 17.81 -3.69 7.90
CA LEU A 132 18.17 -5.08 7.56
C LEU A 132 17.01 -6.07 7.82
N PHE A 133 15.95 -5.62 8.49
CA PHE A 133 14.81 -6.46 8.80
C PHE A 133 14.04 -6.84 7.53
N GLN A 134 14.03 -8.13 7.23
CA GLN A 134 13.40 -8.69 6.02
C GLN A 134 12.62 -9.98 6.32
N ASP A 135 12.36 -10.27 7.60
CA ASP A 135 11.55 -11.45 7.97
C ASP A 135 10.11 -11.24 7.48
N TYR A 136 9.63 -12.18 6.67
CA TYR A 136 8.31 -12.13 6.07
C TYR A 136 7.17 -12.27 7.10
N HIS A 137 7.45 -12.74 8.32
CA HIS A 137 6.48 -12.69 9.41
C HIS A 137 6.21 -11.26 9.88
N GLY A 138 7.10 -10.31 9.59
CA GLY A 138 7.04 -8.97 10.14
C GLY A 138 7.47 -8.87 11.60
N LEU A 139 7.64 -7.63 12.07
CA LEU A 139 8.05 -7.35 13.44
C LEU A 139 7.04 -7.95 14.44
N LYS A 140 7.52 -8.83 15.33
CA LYS A 140 6.67 -9.50 16.35
C LYS A 140 5.94 -8.50 17.25
N THR A 141 6.61 -7.41 17.62
CA THR A 141 6.02 -6.31 18.40
C THR A 141 4.85 -5.66 17.65
N PHE A 142 5.01 -5.44 16.35
CA PHE A 142 3.96 -4.88 15.50
C PHE A 142 2.78 -5.83 15.34
N ARG A 143 3.01 -7.13 15.11
CA ARG A 143 1.92 -8.13 15.07
C ARG A 143 1.13 -8.20 16.38
N LYS A 144 1.81 -8.12 17.53
CA LYS A 144 1.13 -8.06 18.84
C LYS A 144 0.30 -6.78 19.00
N ALA A 145 0.82 -5.63 18.57
CA ALA A 145 0.09 -4.37 18.61
C ALA A 145 -1.15 -4.43 17.71
N MET A 146 -1.02 -5.00 16.51
CA MET A 146 -2.14 -5.18 15.58
C MET A 146 -3.23 -6.12 16.15
N ALA A 147 -2.83 -7.26 16.72
CA ALA A 147 -3.77 -8.16 17.41
C ALA A 147 -4.57 -7.42 18.48
N SER A 148 -3.88 -6.73 19.40
CA SER A 148 -4.51 -5.95 20.47
C SER A 148 -5.44 -4.86 19.93
N PHE A 149 -5.03 -4.17 18.87
CA PHE A 149 -5.86 -3.13 18.23
C PHE A 149 -7.15 -3.72 17.61
N MET A 150 -7.04 -4.86 16.92
CA MET A 150 -8.21 -5.57 16.37
C MET A 150 -9.15 -6.07 17.47
N GLU A 151 -8.62 -6.57 18.60
CA GLU A 151 -9.41 -6.93 19.78
C GLU A 151 -10.18 -5.72 20.33
N LYS A 152 -9.50 -4.56 20.45
CA LYS A 152 -10.10 -3.30 20.91
C LYS A 152 -11.23 -2.83 20.00
N ILE A 153 -11.03 -2.86 18.67
CA ILE A 153 -12.08 -2.51 17.68
C ILE A 153 -13.32 -3.42 17.84
N ARG A 154 -13.12 -4.69 18.19
CA ARG A 154 -14.21 -5.64 18.44
C ARG A 154 -14.79 -5.56 19.86
N GLY A 155 -14.44 -4.53 20.63
CA GLY A 155 -14.93 -4.32 22.00
C GLY A 155 -14.48 -5.40 22.97
N GLY A 156 -13.32 -6.03 22.74
CA GLY A 156 -12.77 -7.08 23.60
C GLY A 156 -13.51 -8.41 23.56
N LYS A 157 -14.44 -8.60 22.60
CA LYS A 157 -15.29 -9.80 22.52
C LYS A 157 -14.60 -11.01 21.88
N VAL A 158 -13.48 -10.78 21.19
CA VAL A 158 -12.71 -11.80 20.49
C VAL A 158 -11.23 -11.60 20.77
N ARG A 159 -10.44 -12.68 20.64
CA ARG A 159 -8.99 -12.64 20.73
C ARG A 159 -8.34 -13.00 19.40
N PHE A 160 -7.23 -12.34 19.08
CA PHE A 160 -6.44 -12.60 17.89
C PHE A 160 -5.05 -13.10 18.28
N ASP A 161 -4.68 -14.30 17.79
CA ASP A 161 -3.34 -14.85 17.97
C ASP A 161 -2.35 -14.09 17.07
N PRO A 162 -1.36 -13.37 17.64
CA PRO A 162 -0.37 -12.61 16.85
C PRO A 162 0.44 -13.50 15.89
N ASP A 163 0.62 -14.78 16.19
CA ASP A 163 1.34 -15.72 15.33
C ASP A 163 0.52 -16.21 14.13
N ARG A 164 -0.77 -15.83 14.06
CA ARG A 164 -1.65 -16.04 12.91
C ARG A 164 -1.89 -14.77 12.09
N ILE A 165 -1.25 -13.66 12.44
CA ILE A 165 -1.33 -12.41 11.68
C ILE A 165 -0.24 -12.41 10.62
N VAL A 166 -0.66 -12.30 9.35
CA VAL A 166 0.22 -12.08 8.20
C VAL A 166 0.07 -10.65 7.74
N LEU A 167 1.19 -9.96 7.55
CA LEU A 167 1.22 -8.57 7.09
C LEU A 167 1.36 -8.54 5.56
N THR A 168 0.61 -7.65 4.92
CA THR A 168 0.66 -7.43 3.47
C THR A 168 0.81 -5.94 3.20
N ALA A 169 1.19 -5.57 1.97
CA ALA A 169 1.23 -4.19 1.51
C ALA A 169 -0.20 -3.66 1.25
N GLY A 170 -0.97 -3.48 2.33
CA GLY A 170 -2.36 -3.04 2.30
C GLY A 170 -3.37 -4.15 1.99
N ALA A 171 -4.64 -3.76 1.93
CA ALA A 171 -5.76 -4.66 1.70
C ALA A 171 -5.81 -5.21 0.26
N THR A 172 -5.34 -4.44 -0.73
CA THR A 172 -5.25 -4.88 -2.13
C THR A 172 -4.40 -6.14 -2.27
N ALA A 173 -3.17 -6.11 -1.74
CA ALA A 173 -2.29 -7.27 -1.73
C ALA A 173 -2.85 -8.43 -0.89
N ALA A 174 -3.58 -8.15 0.20
CA ALA A 174 -4.23 -9.19 0.99
C ALA A 174 -5.34 -9.92 0.21
N ASN A 175 -6.20 -9.19 -0.48
CA ASN A 175 -7.29 -9.77 -1.27
C ASN A 175 -6.75 -10.59 -2.46
N GLU A 176 -5.72 -10.08 -3.15
CA GLU A 176 -5.05 -10.80 -4.23
C GLU A 176 -4.40 -12.09 -3.71
N LEU A 177 -3.63 -12.01 -2.62
CA LEU A 177 -2.99 -13.18 -2.00
C LEU A 177 -4.02 -14.23 -1.55
N LEU A 178 -5.12 -13.80 -0.94
CA LEU A 178 -6.21 -14.70 -0.54
C LEU A 178 -6.81 -15.42 -1.74
N THR A 179 -7.00 -14.73 -2.87
CA THR A 179 -7.51 -15.32 -4.10
C THR A 179 -6.54 -16.39 -4.62
N PHE A 180 -5.24 -16.11 -4.63
CA PHE A 180 -4.20 -17.09 -5.01
C PHE A 180 -4.17 -18.34 -4.12
N ILE A 181 -4.46 -18.19 -2.82
CA ILE A 181 -4.41 -19.31 -1.87
C ILE A 181 -5.68 -20.17 -1.95
N LEU A 182 -6.83 -19.57 -2.24
CA LEU A 182 -8.14 -20.23 -2.13
C LEU A 182 -8.70 -20.75 -3.45
N ALA A 183 -8.22 -20.26 -4.60
CA ALA A 183 -8.79 -20.53 -5.90
C ALA A 183 -7.70 -20.73 -6.98
N ASN A 184 -7.95 -21.64 -7.91
CA ASN A 184 -7.12 -21.82 -9.11
C ASN A 184 -7.66 -20.98 -10.29
N PRO A 185 -6.85 -20.75 -11.34
CA PRO A 185 -7.35 -20.17 -12.57
C PRO A 185 -8.53 -20.97 -13.14
N GLY A 186 -9.69 -20.31 -13.26
CA GLY A 186 -10.94 -20.92 -13.72
C GLY A 186 -11.99 -21.14 -12.62
N ASP A 187 -11.58 -21.09 -11.34
CA ASP A 187 -12.50 -21.09 -10.20
C ASP A 187 -13.20 -19.72 -10.06
N ALA A 188 -14.26 -19.67 -9.24
CA ALA A 188 -15.04 -18.46 -9.00
C ALA A 188 -15.27 -18.19 -7.51
N LEU A 189 -15.37 -16.91 -7.14
CA LEU A 189 -15.71 -16.45 -5.79
C LEU A 189 -17.08 -15.77 -5.79
N LEU A 190 -17.88 -15.99 -4.75
CA LEU A 190 -19.17 -15.32 -4.57
C LEU A 190 -18.98 -13.98 -3.86
N ILE A 191 -19.45 -12.89 -4.48
CA ILE A 191 -19.36 -11.53 -3.92
C ILE A 191 -20.77 -10.91 -3.90
N PRO A 192 -21.29 -10.52 -2.72
CA PRO A 192 -22.59 -9.85 -2.63
C PRO A 192 -22.59 -8.50 -3.35
N THR A 193 -23.71 -8.14 -3.97
CA THR A 193 -23.88 -6.85 -4.66
C THR A 193 -24.68 -5.84 -3.81
N PRO A 194 -24.33 -4.54 -3.82
CA PRO A 194 -23.14 -3.93 -4.44
C PRO A 194 -21.85 -4.21 -3.65
N TYR A 195 -20.70 -4.17 -4.33
CA TYR A 195 -19.37 -4.40 -3.74
C TYR A 195 -18.34 -3.35 -4.20
N TYR A 196 -17.16 -3.37 -3.57
CA TYR A 196 -16.03 -2.51 -3.91
C TYR A 196 -15.50 -2.84 -5.33
N PRO A 197 -15.39 -1.86 -6.25
CA PRO A 197 -15.14 -2.15 -7.66
C PRO A 197 -13.71 -2.59 -8.03
N GLY A 198 -12.73 -2.49 -7.12
CA GLY A 198 -11.33 -2.86 -7.39
C GLY A 198 -10.90 -4.16 -6.74
#